data_AF-A0A150GT36-F1
#
_entry.id   AF-A0A150GT36-F1
#
_cell.length_a   1.000
_cell.length_b   1.000
_cell.length_c   1.000
_cell.angle_alpha   90.00
_cell.angle_beta   90.00
_cell.angle_gamma   90.00
#
_symmetry.space_group_name_H-M   'P 1'
#
loop_
_entity.id
_entity.type
_entity.pdbx_description
1 polymer ?
#
loop_
_entity_poly.entity_id
_entity_poly.type
_entity_poly.pdbx_seq_one_letter_code
_entity_poly.pdbx_strand_id
1 'polypeptide(L)'
;MWQSQSREYNRTGVCDGGCFFAGNLRDAQLVMPNYISHLTRVVSTLSEAHNPVFVSIYESGSSDRTRAWLKVLAIALDALGVPHELKLGGTIQRAKGEERIHFLARVRSAALEPLYGRCAANGTFCVPKMEAGTKHHHHQQQQLPHAGAGSGSGRVVFLNDILFTAADVLRLLQYPADLACGLDLGMAAEPDLTWAEHHDTIAAFLRARWWLPRRLARALSRAHPLRMAWRSFHRKSEPLLREYGPLFFYDKWVARDISGRMFTNREPFVAYDKSVARVRAGRPVRVHCCWNGLAVITAGPLVGREVEFREHREGECSASECSLLCDDMWRLGYGNMIMDPNVRVTYDRAGARRLFREFASDLPANVPGIAYARFRPGDVAEALALPLHDDASREYGGEGAGRRAGGGPRLRVVDCCDLKKGADMVEFRDAGVCHRSNVSIL
;
A
#
# COMPACT_ATOMS: atom_id res chain seq x y z
N MET A 1 -4.58 -9.97 26.00
CA MET A 1 -3.56 -10.44 25.04
C MET A 1 -2.93 -9.29 24.24
N TRP A 2 -3.64 -8.19 23.95
CA TRP A 2 -3.08 -6.94 23.39
C TRP A 2 -2.07 -6.25 24.33
N GLN A 3 -2.40 -6.14 25.63
CA GLN A 3 -1.52 -5.53 26.66
C GLN A 3 -0.22 -6.29 26.92
N SER A 4 -0.13 -7.59 26.58
CA SER A 4 1.09 -8.37 26.76
C SER A 4 2.02 -8.31 25.55
N GLN A 5 1.49 -8.05 24.35
CA GLN A 5 2.31 -7.85 23.16
C GLN A 5 2.83 -6.41 23.05
N SER A 6 2.07 -5.41 23.51
CA SER A 6 2.47 -3.99 23.46
C SER A 6 3.68 -3.61 24.32
N ARG A 7 4.09 -4.46 25.28
CA ARG A 7 5.21 -4.18 26.20
C ARG A 7 6.61 -4.48 25.62
N GLU A 8 6.70 -5.25 24.54
CA GLU A 8 7.96 -5.54 23.83
C GLU A 8 8.19 -4.66 22.58
N TYR A 9 7.25 -3.76 22.25
CA TYR A 9 7.44 -2.78 21.17
C TYR A 9 8.38 -1.69 21.67
N ASN A 10 9.66 -1.79 21.28
CA ASN A 10 10.65 -0.78 21.60
C ASN A 10 10.21 0.55 20.97
N ARG A 11 9.88 1.55 21.82
CA ARG A 11 9.29 2.84 21.41
C ARG A 11 10.22 3.71 20.53
N THR A 12 11.48 3.35 20.42
CA THR A 12 12.47 4.08 19.63
C THR A 12 12.20 3.93 18.13
N GLY A 13 11.82 5.02 17.44
CA GLY A 13 11.63 5.06 15.98
C GLY A 13 10.18 5.14 15.48
N VAL A 14 9.19 5.05 16.37
CA VAL A 14 7.76 5.19 16.04
C VAL A 14 7.39 6.68 16.06
N CYS A 15 7.06 7.25 14.89
CA CYS A 15 6.55 8.62 14.76
C CYS A 15 7.40 9.72 15.45
N ASP A 16 8.74 9.60 15.49
CA ASP A 16 9.60 10.66 16.02
C ASP A 16 9.45 11.91 15.12
N GLY A 17 8.90 13.00 15.67
CA GLY A 17 8.43 14.17 14.93
C GLY A 17 6.91 14.21 14.67
N GLY A 18 6.23 13.07 14.71
CA GLY A 18 4.77 12.92 14.59
C GLY A 18 4.32 12.06 13.40
N CYS A 19 3.03 11.79 13.33
CA CYS A 19 2.42 10.90 12.34
C CYS A 19 1.23 11.58 11.63
N PHE A 20 1.32 11.68 10.30
CA PHE A 20 0.26 12.20 9.43
C PHE A 20 -0.38 11.05 8.67
N PHE A 21 -1.63 10.76 8.97
CA PHE A 21 -2.42 9.76 8.26
C PHE A 21 -3.06 10.42 7.05
N ALA A 22 -2.87 9.85 5.87
CA ALA A 22 -3.42 10.32 4.61
C ALA A 22 -4.24 9.21 3.95
N GLY A 23 -5.33 9.57 3.27
CA GLY A 23 -6.11 8.60 2.50
C GLY A 23 -6.98 9.24 1.44
N ASN A 24 -7.18 8.51 0.34
CA ASN A 24 -8.17 8.85 -0.66
C ASN A 24 -9.26 7.78 -0.68
N LEU A 25 -10.51 8.22 -0.66
CA LEU A 25 -11.65 7.30 -0.64
C LEU A 25 -12.66 7.66 -1.72
N ARG A 26 -13.19 6.63 -2.37
CA ARG A 26 -14.29 6.70 -3.32
C ARG A 26 -15.04 5.37 -3.27
N ASP A 27 -16.35 5.41 -3.06
CA ASP A 27 -17.20 4.21 -3.03
C ASP A 27 -16.69 3.12 -2.04
N ALA A 28 -16.20 3.57 -0.89
CA ALA A 28 -15.53 2.78 0.13
C ALA A 28 -16.47 2.29 1.27
N GLN A 29 -17.80 2.38 1.14
CA GLN A 29 -18.75 2.09 2.22
C GLN A 29 -18.51 0.73 2.89
N LEU A 30 -18.09 -0.29 2.13
CA LEU A 30 -17.90 -1.64 2.63
C LEU A 30 -16.68 -1.79 3.55
N VAL A 31 -15.66 -0.93 3.41
CA VAL A 31 -14.45 -0.98 4.25
C VAL A 31 -14.54 -0.05 5.47
N MET A 32 -15.39 0.98 5.41
CA MET A 32 -15.46 2.02 6.43
C MET A 32 -15.64 1.54 7.88
N PRO A 33 -16.46 0.53 8.22
CA PRO A 33 -16.56 0.06 9.60
C PRO A 33 -15.23 -0.46 10.16
N ASN A 34 -14.48 -1.22 9.35
CA ASN A 34 -13.13 -1.67 9.70
C ASN A 34 -12.16 -0.48 9.79
N TYR A 35 -12.21 0.40 8.78
CA TYR A 35 -11.35 1.58 8.70
C TYR A 35 -11.47 2.45 9.95
N ILE A 36 -12.70 2.79 10.38
CA ILE A 36 -12.95 3.59 11.60
C ILE A 36 -12.44 2.85 12.84
N SER A 37 -12.79 1.57 12.99
CA SER A 37 -12.42 0.78 14.18
C SER A 37 -10.91 0.66 14.35
N HIS A 38 -10.16 0.38 13.27
CA HIS A 38 -8.72 0.19 13.37
C HIS A 38 -7.94 1.50 13.32
N LEU A 39 -8.35 2.51 12.55
CA LEU A 39 -7.72 3.81 12.58
C LEU A 39 -7.81 4.44 13.96
N THR A 40 -8.99 4.43 14.59
CA THR A 40 -9.19 4.99 15.95
C THR A 40 -8.31 4.29 16.99
N ARG A 41 -8.14 2.96 16.90
CA ARG A 41 -7.19 2.21 17.75
C ARG A 41 -5.74 2.64 17.55
N VAL A 42 -5.30 2.81 16.29
CA VAL A 42 -3.92 3.24 16.00
C VAL A 42 -3.68 4.65 16.54
N VAL A 43 -4.54 5.61 16.20
CA VAL A 43 -4.34 7.01 16.61
C VAL A 43 -4.46 7.20 18.12
N SER A 44 -5.34 6.45 18.80
CA SER A 44 -5.41 6.43 20.28
C SER A 44 -4.10 5.90 20.87
N THR A 45 -3.61 4.77 20.36
CA THR A 45 -2.34 4.16 20.83
C THR A 45 -1.16 5.12 20.67
N LEU A 46 -1.07 5.80 19.53
CA LEU A 46 0.00 6.76 19.25
C LEU A 46 -0.12 8.02 20.13
N SER A 47 -1.33 8.53 20.32
CA SER A 47 -1.60 9.72 21.14
C SER A 47 -1.32 9.47 22.63
N GLU A 48 -1.70 8.30 23.16
CA GLU A 48 -1.37 7.85 24.52
C GLU A 48 0.15 7.70 24.73
N ALA A 49 0.88 7.37 23.67
CA ALA A 49 2.34 7.35 23.66
C ALA A 49 2.95 8.75 23.46
N HIS A 50 2.16 9.82 23.48
CA HIS A 50 2.55 11.22 23.30
C HIS A 50 3.12 11.55 21.90
N ASN A 51 2.79 10.75 20.89
CA ASN A 51 3.12 11.08 19.52
C ASN A 51 2.10 12.07 18.95
N PRO A 52 2.54 13.19 18.34
CA PRO A 52 1.64 14.05 17.58
C PRO A 52 1.01 13.27 16.42
N VAL A 53 -0.32 13.35 16.27
CA VAL A 53 -1.05 12.68 15.18
C VAL A 53 -1.94 13.68 14.45
N PHE A 54 -2.03 13.55 13.12
CA PHE A 54 -3.02 14.23 12.28
C PHE A 54 -3.68 13.24 11.32
N VAL A 55 -4.96 13.42 11.00
CA VAL A 55 -5.65 12.60 9.99
C VAL A 55 -6.19 13.48 8.86
N SER A 56 -5.74 13.27 7.62
CA SER A 56 -6.27 13.89 6.42
C SER A 56 -6.89 12.83 5.50
N ILE A 57 -8.16 13.00 5.13
CA ILE A 57 -8.81 12.13 4.15
C ILE A 57 -9.50 12.97 3.11
N TYR A 58 -9.22 12.67 1.85
CA TYR A 58 -9.86 13.31 0.71
C TYR A 58 -10.81 12.32 0.02
N GLU A 59 -12.12 12.57 0.16
CA GLU A 59 -13.17 11.83 -0.54
C GLU A 59 -13.64 12.60 -1.77
N SER A 60 -13.76 11.91 -2.90
CA SER A 60 -14.38 12.49 -4.09
C SER A 60 -15.08 11.44 -4.94
N GLY A 61 -16.23 11.83 -5.51
CA GLY A 61 -16.93 11.02 -6.50
C GLY A 61 -17.69 9.80 -5.96
N SER A 62 -17.86 9.65 -4.63
CA SER A 62 -18.65 8.54 -4.09
C SER A 62 -20.14 8.69 -4.39
N SER A 63 -20.74 7.56 -4.76
CA SER A 63 -22.18 7.33 -4.99
C SER A 63 -22.85 6.55 -3.87
N ASP A 64 -22.06 5.90 -3.02
CA ASP A 64 -22.51 5.12 -1.86
C ASP A 64 -22.53 5.93 -0.54
N ARG A 65 -22.59 5.26 0.61
CA ARG A 65 -22.61 5.91 1.94
C ARG A 65 -21.23 6.29 2.48
N THR A 66 -20.16 6.32 1.69
CA THR A 66 -18.81 6.70 2.14
C THR A 66 -18.80 8.03 2.88
N ARG A 67 -19.49 9.06 2.36
CA ARG A 67 -19.60 10.38 3.02
C ARG A 67 -20.26 10.32 4.39
N ALA A 68 -21.29 9.48 4.55
CA ALA A 68 -21.97 9.32 5.83
C ALA A 68 -21.04 8.66 6.85
N TRP A 69 -20.27 7.66 6.43
CA TRP A 69 -19.27 7.02 7.27
C TRP A 69 -18.12 7.95 7.65
N LEU A 70 -17.66 8.83 6.75
CA LEU A 70 -16.64 9.81 7.09
C LEU A 70 -17.10 10.82 8.13
N LYS A 71 -18.40 11.16 8.17
CA LYS A 71 -18.96 11.95 9.28
C LYS A 71 -18.90 11.21 10.62
N VAL A 72 -19.12 9.89 10.61
CA VAL A 72 -18.93 9.06 11.81
C VAL A 72 -17.46 9.03 12.24
N LEU A 73 -16.53 8.94 11.28
CA LEU A 73 -15.10 9.02 11.56
C LEU A 73 -14.72 10.37 12.19
N ALA A 74 -15.22 11.49 11.66
CA ALA A 74 -14.98 12.83 12.24
C ALA A 74 -15.39 12.88 13.72
N ILE A 75 -16.61 12.44 14.04
CA ILE A 75 -17.12 12.38 15.42
C ILE A 75 -16.21 11.53 16.32
N ALA A 76 -15.74 10.38 15.81
CA ALA A 76 -14.83 9.52 16.56
C ALA A 76 -13.46 10.17 16.81
N LEU A 77 -12.91 10.87 15.82
CA LEU A 77 -11.63 11.59 15.94
C LEU A 77 -11.77 12.81 16.87
N ASP A 78 -12.87 13.55 16.80
CA ASP A 78 -13.20 14.65 17.72
C ASP A 78 -13.27 14.15 19.18
N ALA A 79 -13.96 13.03 19.41
CA ALA A 79 -14.07 12.42 20.73
C ALA A 79 -12.70 11.96 21.29
N LEU A 80 -11.76 11.61 20.41
CA LEU A 80 -10.39 11.26 20.78
C LEU A 80 -9.45 12.48 20.88
N GLY A 81 -9.93 13.68 20.54
CA GLY A 81 -9.10 14.89 20.49
C GLY A 81 -8.03 14.85 19.39
N VAL A 82 -8.23 14.04 18.34
CA VAL A 82 -7.27 13.90 17.23
C VAL A 82 -7.59 14.94 16.15
N PRO A 83 -6.66 15.86 15.84
CA PRO A 83 -6.86 16.87 14.81
C PRO A 83 -6.95 16.21 13.43
N HIS A 84 -7.87 16.69 12.60
CA HIS A 84 -8.15 16.07 11.33
C HIS A 84 -8.76 17.02 10.29
N GLU A 85 -8.62 16.66 9.01
CA GLU A 85 -9.31 17.29 7.89
C GLU A 85 -9.92 16.20 7.00
N LEU A 86 -11.25 16.05 7.05
CA LEU A 86 -11.98 15.11 6.19
C LEU A 86 -12.71 15.90 5.10
N LYS A 87 -12.16 15.93 3.89
CA LYS A 87 -12.74 16.64 2.76
C LYS A 87 -13.77 15.76 2.07
N LEU A 88 -15.05 16.09 2.25
CA LEU A 88 -16.19 15.38 1.65
C LEU A 88 -16.62 16.05 0.36
N GLY A 89 -16.82 15.27 -0.71
CA GLY A 89 -17.25 15.79 -2.01
C GLY A 89 -16.18 16.68 -2.67
N GLY A 90 -14.92 16.27 -2.61
CA GLY A 90 -13.80 17.00 -3.20
C GLY A 90 -14.01 17.31 -4.68
N THR A 91 -13.53 18.49 -5.11
CA THR A 91 -13.79 19.06 -6.44
C THR A 91 -12.95 18.46 -7.56
N ILE A 92 -11.88 17.74 -7.23
CA ILE A 92 -11.03 17.06 -8.23
C ILE A 92 -11.82 15.90 -8.85
N GLN A 93 -12.24 16.09 -10.09
CA GLN A 93 -12.83 15.07 -10.96
C GLN A 93 -11.91 14.81 -12.13
N ARG A 94 -11.94 13.58 -12.67
CA ARG A 94 -11.19 13.25 -13.88
C ARG A 94 -11.83 13.93 -15.08
N ALA A 95 -11.09 14.77 -15.78
CA ALA A 95 -11.56 15.43 -16.99
C ALA A 95 -11.62 14.43 -18.16
N LYS A 96 -12.49 14.71 -19.14
CA LYS A 96 -12.60 13.88 -20.34
C LYS A 96 -11.26 13.92 -21.11
N GLY A 97 -10.66 12.75 -21.30
CA GLY A 97 -9.36 12.63 -21.98
C GLY A 97 -8.14 12.87 -21.08
N GLU A 98 -8.33 13.13 -19.78
CA GLU A 98 -7.23 13.18 -18.81
C GLU A 98 -6.66 11.77 -18.60
N GLU A 99 -5.33 11.66 -18.64
CA GLU A 99 -4.63 10.42 -18.32
C GLU A 99 -4.89 10.02 -16.87
N ARG A 100 -5.12 8.72 -16.64
CA ARG A 100 -5.57 8.23 -15.32
C ARG A 100 -4.55 8.51 -14.22
N ILE A 101 -3.25 8.39 -14.54
CA ILE A 101 -2.17 8.58 -13.55
C ILE A 101 -2.06 10.04 -13.14
N HIS A 102 -2.19 10.98 -14.07
CA HIS A 102 -2.26 12.41 -13.75
C HIS A 102 -3.42 12.72 -12.79
N PHE A 103 -4.60 12.17 -13.05
CA PHE A 103 -5.75 12.31 -12.15
C PHE A 103 -5.48 11.72 -10.76
N LEU A 104 -4.93 10.51 -10.68
CA LEU A 104 -4.62 9.84 -9.43
C LEU A 104 -3.55 10.57 -8.61
N ALA A 105 -2.53 11.13 -9.27
CA ALA A 105 -1.52 11.98 -8.66
C ALA A 105 -2.16 13.20 -7.99
N ARG A 106 -3.02 13.94 -8.70
CA ARG A 106 -3.73 15.10 -8.17
C ARG A 106 -4.57 14.77 -6.94
N VAL A 107 -5.30 13.65 -6.97
CA VAL A 107 -6.15 13.22 -5.85
C VAL A 107 -5.30 12.85 -4.63
N ARG A 108 -4.16 12.17 -4.81
CA ARG A 108 -3.26 11.87 -3.68
C ARG A 108 -2.59 13.10 -3.10
N SER A 109 -2.14 14.02 -3.96
CA SER A 109 -1.56 15.28 -3.52
C SER A 109 -2.56 16.10 -2.70
N ALA A 110 -3.85 16.06 -3.08
CA ALA A 110 -4.91 16.72 -2.32
C ALA A 110 -5.10 16.18 -0.88
N ALA A 111 -4.82 14.90 -0.63
CA ALA A 111 -4.83 14.33 0.72
C ALA A 111 -3.59 14.72 1.56
N LEU A 112 -2.54 15.23 0.91
CA LEU A 112 -1.33 15.72 1.57
C LEU A 112 -1.35 17.24 1.76
N GLU A 113 -2.28 18.00 1.18
CA GLU A 113 -2.31 19.46 1.30
C GLU A 113 -2.18 19.98 2.74
N PRO A 114 -2.86 19.40 3.76
CA PRO A 114 -2.71 19.86 5.14
C PRO A 114 -1.28 19.71 5.69
N LEU A 115 -0.46 18.82 5.11
CA LEU A 115 0.94 18.62 5.49
C LEU A 115 1.78 19.89 5.29
N TYR A 116 1.45 20.74 4.31
CA TYR A 116 2.29 21.85 3.83
C TYR A 116 2.10 23.19 4.59
N GLY A 117 1.76 23.13 5.87
CA GLY A 117 1.56 24.32 6.72
C GLY A 117 2.84 25.11 7.03
N ARG A 118 2.75 26.15 7.87
CA ARG A 118 3.88 27.07 8.19
C ARG A 118 5.16 26.38 8.66
N CYS A 119 5.06 25.23 9.31
CA CYS A 119 6.26 24.49 9.76
C CYS A 119 6.92 23.69 8.64
N ALA A 120 6.12 23.22 7.67
CA ALA A 120 6.63 22.57 6.46
C ALA A 120 7.43 23.54 5.59
N ALA A 121 7.06 24.84 5.59
CA ALA A 121 7.87 25.88 4.94
C ALA A 121 9.31 25.98 5.51
N ASN A 122 9.54 25.48 6.73
CA ASN A 122 10.85 25.38 7.36
C ASN A 122 11.45 23.96 7.25
N GLY A 123 10.94 23.10 6.36
CA GLY A 123 11.41 21.73 6.14
C GLY A 123 11.14 20.77 7.31
N THR A 124 10.30 21.17 8.27
CA THR A 124 10.05 20.40 9.48
C THR A 124 8.61 19.88 9.49
N PHE A 125 8.46 18.59 9.79
CA PHE A 125 7.14 18.01 10.04
C PHE A 125 6.55 18.60 11.33
N CYS A 126 5.36 19.18 11.25
CA CYS A 126 4.55 19.48 12.42
C CYS A 126 3.09 19.12 12.12
N VAL A 127 2.39 18.62 13.13
CA VAL A 127 0.95 18.40 13.06
C VAL A 127 0.25 19.73 12.75
N PRO A 128 -0.56 19.81 11.68
CA PRO A 128 -1.33 21.00 11.37
C PRO A 128 -2.22 21.40 12.55
N LYS A 129 -2.17 22.68 12.95
CA LYS A 129 -3.10 23.21 13.96
C LYS A 129 -4.46 23.42 13.31
N MET A 130 -5.53 22.92 13.94
CA MET A 130 -6.89 23.31 13.57
C MET A 130 -7.04 24.82 13.81
N GLU A 131 -7.36 25.59 12.77
CA GLU A 131 -7.79 26.97 12.95
C GLU A 131 -9.18 26.96 13.60
N ALA A 132 -9.21 27.14 14.92
CA ALA A 132 -10.45 27.43 15.63
C ALA A 132 -11.05 28.72 15.05
N GLY A 133 -12.34 28.66 14.71
CA GLY A 133 -13.07 29.74 14.06
C GLY A 133 -12.74 31.13 14.62
N THR A 134 -12.66 32.08 13.69
CA THR A 134 -12.59 33.52 13.93
C THR A 134 -13.25 33.97 15.24
N LYS A 135 -12.40 34.32 16.21
CA LYS A 135 -12.46 35.57 17.00
C LYS A 135 -11.14 35.72 17.76
N HIS A 136 -10.55 36.90 17.62
CA HIS A 136 -9.26 37.32 18.18
C HIS A 136 -9.01 36.83 19.60
N HIS A 137 -7.97 36.01 19.80
CA HIS A 137 -7.15 36.05 21.00
C HIS A 137 -5.69 35.72 20.66
N HIS A 138 -4.79 36.65 20.98
CA HIS A 138 -3.36 36.43 21.00
C HIS A 138 -3.02 35.34 22.03
N HIS A 139 -2.93 34.09 21.58
CA HIS A 139 -2.29 33.05 22.38
C HIS A 139 -0.87 32.82 21.88
N GLN A 140 0.07 33.13 22.77
CA GLN A 140 1.49 32.84 22.65
C GLN A 140 1.73 31.45 22.07
N GLN A 141 2.48 31.40 20.98
CA GLN A 141 3.03 30.18 20.43
C GLN A 141 3.84 29.49 21.54
N GLN A 142 3.34 28.38 22.09
CA GLN A 142 4.21 27.43 22.76
C GLN A 142 5.12 26.84 21.68
N GLN A 143 6.32 27.39 21.58
CA GLN A 143 7.44 26.81 20.89
C GLN A 143 7.73 25.48 21.59
N LEU A 144 7.49 24.36 20.90
CA LEU A 144 8.16 23.11 21.22
C LEU A 144 9.67 23.41 21.13
N PRO A 145 10.47 23.00 22.14
CA PRO A 145 11.87 23.39 22.22
C PRO A 145 12.60 23.00 20.94
N HIS A 146 13.42 23.93 20.43
CA HIS A 146 14.29 23.73 19.28
C HIS A 146 15.12 22.44 19.46
N ALA A 147 14.71 21.38 18.79
CA ALA A 147 15.53 20.20 18.58
C ALA A 147 16.60 20.58 17.56
N GLY A 148 17.83 20.80 18.03
CA GLY A 148 18.98 21.06 17.16
C GLY A 148 19.18 19.93 16.16
N ALA A 149 19.33 20.27 14.88
CA ALA A 149 19.99 19.54 13.79
C ALA A 149 19.99 17.98 13.80
N GLY A 150 18.92 17.37 14.31
CA GLY A 150 18.72 15.94 14.48
C GLY A 150 17.28 15.61 14.87
N SER A 151 16.32 16.44 14.45
CA SER A 151 14.89 16.30 14.71
C SER A 151 14.33 15.14 13.89
N GLY A 152 13.67 14.17 14.54
CA GLY A 152 13.01 13.04 13.86
C GLY A 152 12.16 13.53 12.69
N SER A 153 12.42 13.00 11.50
CA SER A 153 11.56 13.21 10.35
C SER A 153 10.25 12.50 10.64
N GLY A 154 9.15 13.25 10.79
CA GLY A 154 7.82 12.67 11.00
C GLY A 154 7.46 11.62 9.94
N ARG A 155 6.35 10.92 10.13
CA ARG A 155 5.92 9.84 9.23
C ARG A 155 4.61 10.19 8.56
N VAL A 156 4.49 9.86 7.27
CA VAL A 156 3.23 9.85 6.55
C VAL A 156 2.74 8.41 6.45
N VAL A 157 1.57 8.10 7.00
CA VAL A 157 0.90 6.81 6.88
C VAL A 157 -0.19 6.94 5.82
N PHE A 158 0.02 6.37 4.64
CA PHE A 158 -0.95 6.40 3.55
C PHE A 158 -1.81 5.13 3.55
N LEU A 159 -3.13 5.30 3.62
CA LEU A 159 -4.12 4.24 3.67
C LEU A 159 -5.11 4.38 2.50
N ASN A 160 -5.13 3.40 1.59
CA ASN A 160 -6.16 3.29 0.57
C ASN A 160 -7.48 2.77 1.18
N ASP A 161 -8.48 2.50 0.35
CA ASP A 161 -9.77 1.88 0.69
C ASP A 161 -9.67 0.38 1.01
N ILE A 162 -8.80 0.05 1.97
CA ILE A 162 -8.47 -1.31 2.39
C ILE A 162 -9.12 -1.70 3.72
N LEU A 163 -9.20 -3.01 3.92
CA LEU A 163 -9.40 -3.70 5.18
C LEU A 163 -8.03 -4.05 5.80
N PHE A 164 -7.80 -3.58 7.02
CA PHE A 164 -6.52 -3.73 7.73
C PHE A 164 -6.72 -3.93 9.23
N THR A 165 -5.63 -4.22 9.96
CA THR A 165 -5.62 -4.22 11.42
C THR A 165 -4.76 -3.10 11.97
N ALA A 166 -5.05 -2.67 13.21
CA ALA A 166 -4.22 -1.67 13.89
C ALA A 166 -2.79 -2.19 14.11
N ALA A 167 -2.64 -3.50 14.31
CA ALA A 167 -1.36 -4.16 14.46
C ALA A 167 -0.49 -4.04 13.19
N ASP A 168 -1.10 -4.09 12.01
CA ASP A 168 -0.40 -3.91 10.73
C ASP A 168 0.27 -2.53 10.63
N VAL A 169 -0.48 -1.47 10.93
CA VAL A 169 0.02 -0.09 10.87
C VAL A 169 1.13 0.14 11.91
N LEU A 170 0.88 -0.28 13.16
CA LEU A 170 1.88 -0.18 14.24
C LEU A 170 3.13 -1.03 13.94
N ARG A 171 2.98 -2.14 13.22
CA ARG A 171 4.11 -2.96 12.75
C ARG A 171 4.97 -2.21 11.73
N LEU A 172 4.36 -1.56 10.73
CA LEU A 172 5.11 -0.80 9.73
C LEU A 172 5.81 0.43 10.32
N LEU A 173 5.17 1.10 11.29
CA LEU A 173 5.74 2.28 11.95
C LEU A 173 7.05 2.02 12.72
N GLN A 174 7.36 0.75 13.03
CA GLN A 174 8.63 0.38 13.69
C GLN A 174 9.82 0.32 12.74
N TYR A 175 9.61 0.32 11.42
CA TYR A 175 10.69 0.21 10.47
C TYR A 175 11.41 1.58 10.33
N PRO A 176 12.72 1.68 10.62
CA PRO A 176 13.54 2.84 10.30
C PRO A 176 13.86 2.87 8.80
N ALA A 177 12.82 2.89 7.98
CA ALA A 177 12.86 2.86 6.52
C ALA A 177 12.34 4.19 5.97
N ASP A 178 12.82 4.59 4.79
CA ASP A 178 12.27 5.73 4.06
C ASP A 178 10.85 5.42 3.56
N LEU A 179 10.59 4.14 3.24
CA LEU A 179 9.26 3.62 2.93
C LEU A 179 9.11 2.19 3.45
N ALA A 180 8.04 1.91 4.19
CA ALA A 180 7.68 0.57 4.64
C ALA A 180 6.23 0.24 4.25
N CYS A 181 5.98 -0.94 3.72
CA CYS A 181 4.66 -1.35 3.25
C CYS A 181 4.37 -2.83 3.56
N GLY A 182 3.13 -3.25 3.32
CA GLY A 182 2.74 -4.66 3.34
C GLY A 182 2.44 -5.24 1.96
N LEU A 183 1.68 -6.32 1.97
CA LEU A 183 1.07 -6.96 0.79
C LEU A 183 -0.41 -6.64 0.75
N ASP A 184 -0.90 -6.08 -0.34
CA ASP A 184 -2.33 -5.98 -0.62
C ASP A 184 -2.80 -7.18 -1.43
N LEU A 185 -3.61 -8.00 -0.78
CA LEU A 185 -4.07 -9.26 -1.31
C LEU A 185 -5.51 -9.12 -1.79
N GLY A 186 -5.76 -9.55 -3.02
CA GLY A 186 -7.07 -9.62 -3.62
C GLY A 186 -7.45 -11.05 -3.94
N MET A 187 -8.75 -11.30 -4.06
CA MET A 187 -9.23 -12.56 -4.59
C MET A 187 -8.90 -12.66 -6.09
N ALA A 188 -8.36 -13.79 -6.54
CA ALA A 188 -7.96 -13.99 -7.93
C ALA A 188 -9.18 -13.95 -8.89
N ALA A 189 -9.03 -13.25 -10.02
CA ALA A 189 -10.03 -13.25 -11.09
C ALA A 189 -9.97 -14.56 -11.88
N GLU A 190 -11.07 -14.98 -12.51
CA GLU A 190 -11.15 -16.24 -13.28
C GLU A 190 -10.02 -16.40 -14.30
N PRO A 191 -9.67 -15.34 -15.06
CA PRO A 191 -8.65 -15.49 -16.09
C PRO A 191 -7.29 -15.89 -15.53
N ASP A 192 -6.98 -15.57 -14.27
CA ASP A 192 -5.68 -15.82 -13.65
C ASP A 192 -5.62 -17.17 -12.91
N LEU A 193 -6.74 -17.93 -12.91
CA LEU A 193 -6.82 -19.25 -12.29
C LEU A 193 -6.22 -20.33 -13.21
N THR A 194 -5.49 -21.27 -12.62
CA THR A 194 -5.18 -22.54 -13.26
C THR A 194 -6.44 -23.41 -13.36
N TRP A 195 -6.39 -24.44 -14.20
CA TRP A 195 -7.45 -25.44 -14.30
C TRP A 195 -7.82 -26.09 -12.97
N ALA A 196 -6.83 -26.40 -12.13
CA ALA A 196 -7.05 -26.97 -10.82
C ALA A 196 -7.77 -25.98 -9.88
N GLU A 197 -7.29 -24.74 -9.82
CA GLU A 197 -7.88 -23.69 -8.99
C GLU A 197 -9.30 -23.35 -9.43
N HIS A 198 -9.58 -23.37 -10.73
CA HIS A 198 -10.93 -23.18 -11.24
C HIS A 198 -11.88 -24.29 -10.73
N HIS A 199 -11.45 -25.56 -10.80
CA HIS A 199 -12.23 -26.68 -10.26
C HIS A 199 -12.43 -26.59 -8.74
N ASP A 200 -11.41 -26.15 -8.01
CA ASP A 200 -11.48 -26.01 -6.55
C ASP A 200 -12.38 -24.84 -6.14
N THR A 201 -12.32 -23.72 -6.88
CA THR A 201 -13.18 -22.55 -6.70
C THR A 201 -14.65 -22.92 -6.89
N ILE A 202 -14.99 -23.60 -7.99
CA ILE A 202 -16.35 -24.07 -8.24
C ILE A 202 -16.80 -25.06 -7.17
N ALA A 203 -15.96 -26.03 -6.82
CA ALA A 203 -16.30 -27.00 -5.79
C ALA A 203 -16.56 -26.32 -4.43
N ALA A 204 -15.77 -25.30 -4.07
CA ALA A 204 -15.98 -24.51 -2.86
C ALA A 204 -17.29 -23.71 -2.92
N PHE A 205 -17.58 -23.05 -4.04
CA PHE A 205 -18.83 -22.34 -4.26
C PHE A 205 -20.05 -23.27 -4.13
N LEU A 206 -20.04 -24.42 -4.80
CA LEU A 206 -21.13 -25.40 -4.77
C LEU A 206 -21.42 -25.90 -3.35
N ARG A 207 -20.36 -26.12 -2.57
CA ARG A 207 -20.51 -26.52 -1.16
C ARG A 207 -21.10 -25.40 -0.31
N ALA A 208 -20.61 -24.18 -0.47
CA ALA A 208 -21.03 -23.06 0.37
C ALA A 208 -22.44 -22.59 0.02
N ARG A 209 -22.77 -22.52 -1.28
CA ARG A 209 -24.00 -21.91 -1.76
C ARG A 209 -25.15 -22.89 -1.96
N TRP A 210 -24.86 -24.14 -2.33
CA TRP A 210 -25.85 -25.19 -2.61
C TRP A 210 -25.75 -26.38 -1.65
N TRP A 211 -24.90 -26.30 -0.63
CA TRP A 211 -24.76 -27.32 0.43
C TRP A 211 -24.46 -28.72 -0.08
N LEU A 212 -23.80 -28.83 -1.24
CA LEU A 212 -23.49 -30.13 -1.83
C LEU A 212 -22.41 -30.87 -1.01
N PRO A 213 -22.50 -32.21 -0.89
CA PRO A 213 -21.44 -33.02 -0.31
C PRO A 213 -20.11 -32.84 -1.04
N ARG A 214 -18.99 -32.86 -0.31
CA ARG A 214 -17.63 -32.61 -0.85
C ARG A 214 -17.26 -33.49 -2.05
N ARG A 215 -17.72 -34.75 -2.08
CA ARG A 215 -17.47 -35.66 -3.22
C ARG A 215 -18.24 -35.23 -4.46
N LEU A 216 -19.54 -34.92 -4.31
CA LEU A 216 -20.40 -34.48 -5.38
C LEU A 216 -19.95 -33.13 -5.96
N ALA A 217 -19.65 -32.15 -5.11
CA ALA A 217 -19.16 -30.84 -5.56
C ALA A 217 -17.88 -30.94 -6.40
N ARG A 218 -16.93 -31.81 -6.01
CA ARG A 218 -15.69 -32.06 -6.78
C ARG A 218 -15.93 -32.80 -8.09
N ALA A 219 -16.89 -33.72 -8.12
CA ALA A 219 -17.25 -34.42 -9.35
C ALA A 219 -17.90 -33.44 -10.35
N LEU A 220 -18.84 -32.63 -9.87
CA LEU A 220 -19.54 -31.63 -10.69
C LEU A 220 -18.62 -30.53 -11.19
N SER A 221 -17.65 -30.07 -10.40
CA SER A 221 -16.71 -29.03 -10.84
C SER A 221 -15.80 -29.47 -11.99
N ARG A 222 -15.64 -30.79 -12.19
CA ARG A 222 -14.84 -31.38 -13.29
C ARG A 222 -15.68 -31.79 -14.49
N ALA A 223 -17.01 -31.76 -14.39
CA ALA A 223 -17.89 -32.18 -15.47
C ALA A 223 -17.88 -31.14 -16.60
N HIS A 224 -17.36 -31.53 -17.78
CA HIS A 224 -17.16 -30.63 -18.92
C HIS A 224 -18.41 -29.86 -19.38
N PRO A 225 -19.62 -30.48 -19.46
CA PRO A 225 -20.83 -29.76 -19.89
C PRO A 225 -21.23 -28.68 -18.89
N LEU A 226 -21.11 -28.97 -17.58
CA LEU A 226 -21.31 -27.97 -16.53
C LEU A 226 -20.26 -26.88 -16.65
N ARG A 227 -18.98 -27.21 -16.82
CA ARG A 227 -17.93 -26.19 -17.00
C ARG A 227 -18.22 -25.20 -18.13
N MET A 228 -18.69 -25.66 -19.28
CA MET A 228 -19.04 -24.80 -20.42
C MET A 228 -20.24 -23.89 -20.11
N ALA A 229 -21.28 -24.45 -19.51
CA ALA A 229 -22.43 -23.68 -19.03
C ALA A 229 -21.99 -22.64 -17.99
N TRP A 230 -21.14 -23.04 -17.05
CA TRP A 230 -20.62 -22.18 -15.99
C TRP A 230 -19.79 -21.03 -16.57
N ARG A 231 -18.89 -21.25 -17.54
CA ARG A 231 -18.18 -20.14 -18.21
C ARG A 231 -19.14 -19.10 -18.81
N SER A 232 -20.24 -19.56 -19.40
CA SER A 232 -21.29 -18.68 -19.92
C SER A 232 -22.03 -17.91 -18.80
N PHE A 233 -22.38 -18.58 -17.70
CA PHE A 233 -22.99 -17.96 -16.52
C PHE A 233 -22.02 -17.03 -15.74
N HIS A 234 -20.73 -17.37 -15.74
CA HIS A 234 -19.68 -16.70 -14.97
C HIS A 234 -19.42 -15.30 -15.48
N ARG A 235 -19.54 -15.01 -16.78
CA ARG A 235 -19.41 -13.61 -17.23
C ARG A 235 -20.38 -12.66 -16.51
N LYS A 236 -21.50 -13.18 -15.97
CA LYS A 236 -22.45 -12.44 -15.12
C LYS A 236 -22.31 -12.71 -13.61
N SER A 237 -21.70 -13.83 -13.22
CA SER A 237 -21.62 -14.31 -11.83
C SER A 237 -20.19 -14.30 -11.24
N GLU A 238 -19.20 -13.86 -12.01
CA GLU A 238 -17.78 -13.82 -11.66
C GLU A 238 -17.51 -13.18 -10.29
N PRO A 239 -18.18 -12.07 -9.90
CA PRO A 239 -18.01 -11.51 -8.56
C PRO A 239 -18.30 -12.49 -7.42
N LEU A 240 -19.29 -13.38 -7.59
CA LEU A 240 -19.70 -14.33 -6.55
C LEU A 240 -18.74 -15.52 -6.43
N LEU A 241 -18.16 -15.95 -7.55
CA LEU A 241 -17.22 -17.07 -7.57
C LEU A 241 -15.82 -16.65 -7.16
N ARG A 242 -15.44 -15.40 -7.46
CA ARG A 242 -14.21 -14.78 -7.02
C ARG A 242 -14.00 -14.89 -5.52
N GLU A 243 -15.05 -14.77 -4.69
CA GLU A 243 -14.98 -14.94 -3.23
C GLU A 243 -14.42 -16.31 -2.77
N TYR A 244 -14.47 -17.33 -3.64
CA TYR A 244 -14.00 -18.68 -3.36
C TYR A 244 -12.63 -18.98 -4.00
N GLY A 245 -12.09 -18.10 -4.84
CA GLY A 245 -10.80 -18.26 -5.52
C GLY A 245 -9.59 -18.11 -4.58
N PRO A 246 -8.35 -18.37 -5.00
CA PRO A 246 -7.14 -18.14 -4.19
C PRO A 246 -6.89 -16.63 -3.94
N LEU A 247 -6.02 -16.34 -2.95
CA LEU A 247 -5.51 -14.99 -2.67
C LEU A 247 -4.30 -14.70 -3.56
N PHE A 248 -4.32 -13.59 -4.29
CA PHE A 248 -3.23 -13.08 -5.11
C PHE A 248 -2.78 -11.70 -4.65
N PHE A 249 -1.51 -11.38 -4.92
CA PHE A 249 -1.04 -10.00 -4.82
C PHE A 249 -1.68 -9.15 -5.91
N TYR A 250 -2.25 -8.00 -5.53
CA TYR A 250 -3.06 -7.18 -6.41
C TYR A 250 -2.21 -6.18 -7.21
N ASP A 251 -1.45 -5.31 -6.53
CA ASP A 251 -0.76 -4.17 -7.14
C ASP A 251 0.60 -4.53 -7.78
N LYS A 252 0.64 -5.58 -8.62
CA LYS A 252 1.87 -5.98 -9.33
C LYS A 252 2.45 -4.91 -10.24
N TRP A 253 1.62 -3.99 -10.76
CA TRP A 253 2.09 -2.91 -11.62
C TRP A 253 2.90 -1.86 -10.85
N VAL A 254 2.65 -1.73 -9.55
CA VAL A 254 3.28 -0.72 -8.69
C VAL A 254 4.53 -1.28 -8.02
N ALA A 255 4.40 -2.47 -7.44
CA ALA A 255 5.48 -3.05 -6.65
C ALA A 255 6.64 -3.56 -7.53
N ARG A 256 7.85 -3.32 -7.05
CA ARG A 256 9.12 -3.68 -7.69
C ARG A 256 10.03 -4.30 -6.65
N ASP A 257 10.53 -5.50 -6.93
CA ASP A 257 11.53 -6.10 -6.05
C ASP A 257 12.84 -5.31 -6.14
N ILE A 258 13.83 -5.68 -5.32
CA ILE A 258 15.07 -4.92 -5.26
C ILE A 258 15.84 -4.91 -6.59
N SER A 259 15.59 -5.87 -7.49
CA SER A 259 16.19 -5.90 -8.83
C SER A 259 15.45 -5.04 -9.87
N GLY A 260 14.38 -4.35 -9.49
CA GLY A 260 13.56 -3.55 -10.41
C GLY A 260 12.54 -4.35 -11.21
N ARG A 261 12.37 -5.63 -10.90
CA ARG A 261 11.37 -6.49 -11.54
C ARG A 261 10.03 -6.31 -10.87
N MET A 262 8.96 -6.42 -11.64
CA MET A 262 7.60 -6.39 -11.07
C MET A 262 7.40 -7.53 -10.09
N PHE A 263 6.60 -7.27 -9.07
CA PHE A 263 6.03 -8.36 -8.30
C PHE A 263 5.14 -9.23 -9.20
N THR A 264 4.94 -10.47 -8.80
CA THR A 264 3.97 -11.37 -9.43
C THR A 264 2.75 -11.50 -8.54
N ASN A 265 1.61 -11.91 -9.12
CA ASN A 265 0.37 -12.10 -8.37
C ASN A 265 0.43 -13.32 -7.44
N ARG A 266 1.44 -14.19 -7.60
CA ARG A 266 1.55 -15.49 -6.92
C ARG A 266 2.80 -15.52 -6.05
N GLU A 267 2.77 -16.31 -4.98
CA GLU A 267 3.97 -16.52 -4.16
C GLU A 267 5.12 -17.05 -5.02
N PRO A 268 6.37 -16.63 -4.75
CA PRO A 268 6.82 -15.81 -3.61
C PRO A 268 6.66 -14.29 -3.81
N PHE A 269 5.90 -13.83 -4.81
CA PHE A 269 5.64 -12.45 -5.22
C PHE A 269 6.86 -11.72 -5.76
N VAL A 270 8.01 -11.81 -5.09
CA VAL A 270 9.30 -11.26 -5.52
C VAL A 270 10.05 -12.23 -6.43
N ALA A 271 10.96 -11.73 -7.26
CA ALA A 271 11.74 -12.55 -8.17
C ALA A 271 13.24 -12.63 -7.81
N TYR A 272 13.74 -11.70 -7.01
CA TYR A 272 15.12 -11.74 -6.51
C TYR A 272 15.36 -12.87 -5.50
N ASP A 273 16.26 -13.80 -5.83
CA ASP A 273 16.46 -15.06 -5.10
C ASP A 273 16.72 -14.88 -3.60
N LYS A 274 17.56 -13.90 -3.21
CA LYS A 274 17.88 -13.63 -1.79
C LYS A 274 16.64 -13.13 -1.03
N SER A 275 15.67 -12.53 -1.73
CA SER A 275 14.40 -12.09 -1.15
C SER A 275 13.39 -13.24 -1.06
N VAL A 276 13.37 -14.19 -2.00
CA VAL A 276 12.40 -15.30 -2.04
C VAL A 276 12.38 -16.11 -0.74
N ALA A 277 13.55 -16.56 -0.27
CA ALA A 277 13.63 -17.38 0.94
C ALA A 277 13.16 -16.60 2.18
N ARG A 278 13.46 -15.30 2.25
CA ARG A 278 13.03 -14.42 3.34
C ARG A 278 11.52 -14.20 3.32
N VAL A 279 10.94 -13.89 2.16
CA VAL A 279 9.48 -13.71 2.02
C VAL A 279 8.74 -14.98 2.44
N ARG A 280 9.18 -16.17 2.00
CA ARG A 280 8.59 -17.45 2.41
C ARG A 280 8.66 -17.69 3.91
N ALA A 281 9.76 -17.28 4.54
CA ALA A 281 9.95 -17.35 5.99
C ALA A 281 9.19 -16.24 6.76
N GLY A 282 8.42 -15.38 6.09
CA GLY A 282 7.74 -14.26 6.72
C GLY A 282 8.70 -13.15 7.16
N ARG A 283 9.90 -13.04 6.60
CA ARG A 283 10.90 -12.04 7.00
C ARG A 283 10.83 -10.83 6.06
N PRO A 284 11.03 -9.60 6.57
CA PRO A 284 11.07 -8.41 5.73
C PRO A 284 12.21 -8.48 4.71
N VAL A 285 11.99 -7.81 3.58
CA VAL A 285 12.95 -7.70 2.47
C VAL A 285 13.04 -6.27 1.98
N ARG A 286 14.23 -5.89 1.51
CA ARG A 286 14.42 -4.65 0.77
C ARG A 286 13.78 -4.77 -0.62
N VAL A 287 13.21 -3.68 -1.10
CA VAL A 287 12.48 -3.58 -2.37
C VAL A 287 12.83 -2.27 -3.06
N HIS A 288 12.57 -2.17 -4.36
CA HIS A 288 12.68 -0.89 -5.07
C HIS A 288 11.44 -0.03 -4.85
N CYS A 289 10.26 -0.63 -4.87
CA CYS A 289 9.01 0.04 -4.49
C CYS A 289 7.99 -0.98 -4.04
N CYS A 290 7.16 -0.63 -3.07
CA CYS A 290 6.09 -1.52 -2.63
C CYS A 290 4.85 -0.79 -2.15
N TRP A 291 4.76 0.50 -2.46
CA TRP A 291 3.64 1.31 -2.04
C TRP A 291 2.35 0.84 -2.73
N ASN A 292 1.48 0.21 -1.96
CA ASN A 292 0.21 -0.35 -2.39
C ASN A 292 -0.90 0.13 -1.42
N GLY A 293 -1.81 -0.75 -1.01
CA GLY A 293 -2.88 -0.46 -0.05
C GLY A 293 -2.48 0.27 1.24
N LEU A 294 -1.32 -0.03 1.82
CA LEU A 294 -0.81 0.60 3.06
C LEU A 294 0.69 0.86 2.97
N ALA A 295 1.11 2.11 3.20
CA ALA A 295 2.52 2.46 3.33
C ALA A 295 2.77 3.48 4.44
N VAL A 296 3.96 3.39 5.02
CA VAL A 296 4.55 4.36 5.94
C VAL A 296 5.75 4.98 5.23
N ILE A 297 5.76 6.29 5.07
CA ILE A 297 6.75 7.05 4.31
C ILE A 297 7.43 8.04 5.26
N THR A 298 8.73 8.21 5.14
CA THR A 298 9.42 9.33 5.81
C THR A 298 8.88 10.66 5.27
N ALA A 299 8.52 11.59 6.16
CA ALA A 299 7.83 12.80 5.75
C ALA A 299 8.77 13.85 5.12
N GLY A 300 10.07 13.82 5.43
CA GLY A 300 11.03 14.86 5.03
C GLY A 300 10.93 15.27 3.54
N PRO A 301 11.05 14.32 2.60
CA PRO A 301 10.98 14.61 1.16
C PRO A 301 9.65 15.23 0.71
N LEU A 302 8.54 14.81 1.33
CA LEU A 302 7.22 15.34 1.03
C LEU A 302 7.09 16.74 1.61
N VAL A 303 7.41 16.92 2.90
CA VAL A 303 7.36 18.20 3.61
C VAL A 303 8.19 19.28 2.91
N GLY A 304 9.40 18.95 2.46
CA GLY A 304 10.27 19.84 1.68
C GLY A 304 9.82 20.08 0.24
N ARG A 305 8.77 19.38 -0.22
CA ARG A 305 8.30 19.31 -1.61
C ARG A 305 9.40 18.92 -2.60
N GLU A 306 10.33 18.10 -2.14
CA GLU A 306 11.38 17.50 -2.98
C GLU A 306 10.81 16.38 -3.84
N VAL A 307 9.75 15.72 -3.35
CA VAL A 307 8.97 14.71 -4.09
C VAL A 307 7.48 15.02 -4.01
N GLU A 308 6.75 14.64 -5.05
CA GLU A 308 5.29 14.76 -5.13
C GLU A 308 4.71 13.61 -5.95
N PHE A 309 3.40 13.35 -5.82
CA PHE A 309 2.72 12.44 -6.74
C PHE A 309 2.57 13.12 -8.08
N ARG A 310 2.96 12.40 -9.14
CA ARG A 310 2.97 12.89 -10.51
C ARG A 310 2.75 11.76 -11.50
N GLU A 311 2.54 12.15 -12.76
CA GLU A 311 2.66 11.23 -13.89
C GLU A 311 4.10 11.13 -14.40
N HIS A 312 4.33 10.17 -15.30
CA HIS A 312 5.61 9.95 -15.96
C HIS A 312 6.01 11.15 -16.82
N ARG A 313 7.30 11.45 -16.85
CA ARG A 313 7.89 12.49 -17.72
C ARG A 313 8.38 11.88 -19.02
N GLU A 314 8.71 12.74 -19.99
CA GLU A 314 9.33 12.29 -21.24
C GLU A 314 10.63 11.50 -20.94
N GLY A 315 10.74 10.30 -21.49
CA GLY A 315 11.86 9.38 -21.24
C GLY A 315 11.72 8.47 -20.02
N GLU A 316 10.68 8.66 -19.19
CA GLU A 316 10.32 7.71 -18.14
C GLU A 316 9.29 6.68 -18.62
N CYS A 317 9.27 5.52 -17.98
CA CYS A 317 8.24 4.53 -18.24
C CYS A 317 6.89 4.99 -17.70
N SER A 318 5.80 4.62 -18.39
CA SER A 318 4.47 4.80 -17.84
C SER A 318 4.33 3.90 -16.60
N ALA A 319 4.13 4.51 -15.45
CA ALA A 319 4.03 3.84 -14.16
C ALA A 319 2.98 4.54 -13.29
N SER A 320 2.58 3.92 -12.18
CA SER A 320 1.71 4.59 -11.23
C SER A 320 2.42 5.76 -10.57
N GLU A 321 1.65 6.76 -10.16
CA GLU A 321 2.12 7.84 -9.30
C GLU A 321 2.79 7.32 -8.01
N CYS A 322 2.43 6.11 -7.58
CA CYS A 322 3.08 5.44 -6.46
C CYS A 322 4.49 4.95 -6.76
N SER A 323 4.68 4.29 -7.91
CA SER A 323 6.01 3.87 -8.35
C SER A 323 6.91 5.07 -8.62
N LEU A 324 6.35 6.14 -9.21
CA LEU A 324 7.10 7.35 -9.52
C LEU A 324 7.54 8.10 -8.26
N LEU A 325 6.73 8.10 -7.19
CA LEU A 325 7.19 8.59 -5.88
C LEU A 325 8.41 7.80 -5.41
N CYS A 326 8.37 6.46 -5.47
CA CYS A 326 9.50 5.63 -5.09
C CYS A 326 10.75 6.00 -5.93
N ASP A 327 10.61 6.15 -7.25
CA ASP A 327 11.70 6.52 -8.15
C ASP A 327 12.33 7.88 -7.77
N ASP A 328 11.50 8.89 -7.48
CA ASP A 328 11.99 10.21 -7.08
C ASP A 328 12.67 10.18 -5.70
N MET A 329 12.14 9.40 -4.75
CA MET A 329 12.79 9.17 -3.46
C MET A 329 14.16 8.50 -3.63
N TRP A 330 14.28 7.51 -4.51
CA TRP A 330 15.57 6.88 -4.84
C TRP A 330 16.58 7.85 -5.43
N ARG A 331 16.15 8.77 -6.31
CA ARG A 331 17.02 9.80 -6.92
C ARG A 331 17.61 10.75 -5.88
N LEU A 332 16.86 11.01 -4.82
CA LEU A 332 17.27 11.88 -3.71
C LEU A 332 17.98 11.13 -2.58
N GLY A 333 18.21 9.83 -2.72
CA GLY A 333 18.93 9.01 -1.73
C GLY A 333 18.06 8.37 -0.65
N TYR A 334 16.74 8.52 -0.70
CA TYR A 334 15.76 7.91 0.21
C TYR A 334 15.38 6.49 -0.25
N GLY A 335 16.40 5.64 -0.42
CA GLY A 335 16.29 4.29 -1.00
C GLY A 335 16.06 3.16 0.01
N ASN A 336 15.95 3.43 1.30
CA ASN A 336 15.70 2.37 2.29
C ASN A 336 14.22 1.97 2.30
N MET A 337 13.82 1.19 1.31
CA MET A 337 12.44 0.72 1.18
C MET A 337 12.30 -0.75 1.58
N ILE A 338 11.31 -1.06 2.42
CA ILE A 338 11.09 -2.39 2.99
C ILE A 338 9.65 -2.85 2.77
N MET A 339 9.50 -4.10 2.35
CA MET A 339 8.21 -4.81 2.36
C MET A 339 8.21 -5.86 3.48
N ASP A 340 7.17 -5.84 4.32
CA ASP A 340 6.92 -6.85 5.35
C ASP A 340 5.80 -7.82 4.93
N PRO A 341 6.10 -9.11 4.68
CA PRO A 341 5.11 -10.07 4.20
C PRO A 341 4.09 -10.52 5.28
N ASN A 342 4.24 -10.07 6.53
CA ASN A 342 3.23 -10.26 7.57
C ASN A 342 2.25 -9.10 7.68
N VAL A 343 2.50 -7.97 7.03
CA VAL A 343 1.49 -6.91 6.93
C VAL A 343 0.65 -7.22 5.71
N ARG A 344 -0.61 -7.63 5.92
CA ARG A 344 -1.46 -8.19 4.85
C ARG A 344 -2.80 -7.48 4.82
N VAL A 345 -2.98 -6.59 3.86
CA VAL A 345 -4.22 -5.83 3.69
C VAL A 345 -5.03 -6.39 2.53
N THR A 346 -6.29 -6.01 2.40
CA THR A 346 -7.16 -6.50 1.32
C THR A 346 -8.29 -5.52 1.04
N TYR A 347 -8.83 -5.51 -0.19
CA TYR A 347 -9.91 -4.61 -0.58
C TYR A 347 -11.30 -5.22 -0.40
N ASP A 348 -11.39 -6.53 -0.13
CA ASP A 348 -12.66 -7.24 -0.13
C ASP A 348 -12.87 -8.15 1.08
N ARG A 349 -14.15 -8.35 1.42
CA ARG A 349 -14.56 -9.12 2.60
C ARG A 349 -14.16 -10.59 2.51
N ALA A 350 -14.08 -11.17 1.31
CA ALA A 350 -13.66 -12.56 1.15
C ALA A 350 -12.16 -12.71 1.47
N GLY A 351 -11.34 -11.75 1.06
CA GLY A 351 -9.96 -11.61 1.48
C GLY A 351 -9.84 -11.49 2.99
N ALA A 352 -10.61 -10.60 3.62
CA ALA A 352 -10.54 -10.39 5.07
C ALA A 352 -10.98 -11.64 5.88
N ARG A 353 -11.97 -12.40 5.40
CA ARG A 353 -12.35 -13.70 6.00
C ARG A 353 -11.19 -14.69 6.00
N ARG A 354 -10.36 -14.69 4.95
CA ARG A 354 -9.20 -15.59 4.84
C ARG A 354 -8.02 -15.11 5.66
N LEU A 355 -7.75 -13.81 5.66
CA LEU A 355 -6.61 -13.22 6.34
C LEU A 355 -6.82 -13.10 7.85
N PHE A 356 -8.01 -12.69 8.29
CA PHE A 356 -8.24 -12.29 9.68
C PHE A 356 -9.36 -13.06 10.37
N ARG A 357 -10.00 -14.01 9.69
CA ARG A 357 -11.19 -14.73 10.19
C ARG A 357 -12.25 -13.74 10.70
N GLU A 358 -12.60 -12.76 9.86
CA GLU A 358 -13.50 -11.63 10.23
C GLU A 358 -13.00 -10.81 11.43
N PHE A 359 -11.69 -10.58 11.50
CA PHE A 359 -11.04 -9.80 12.56
C PHE A 359 -11.19 -10.40 13.97
N ALA A 360 -11.43 -11.72 14.06
CA ALA A 360 -11.36 -12.45 15.32
C ALA A 360 -9.94 -12.52 15.91
N SER A 361 -8.92 -12.20 15.10
CA SER A 361 -7.52 -12.12 15.48
C SER A 361 -6.86 -10.92 14.78
N ASP A 362 -6.01 -10.18 15.51
CA ASP A 362 -5.16 -9.14 14.93
C ASP A 362 -3.90 -9.73 14.25
N LEU A 363 -3.62 -11.02 14.44
CA LEU A 363 -2.57 -11.72 13.70
C LEU A 363 -3.09 -12.22 12.35
N PRO A 364 -2.34 -12.01 11.27
CA PRO A 364 -2.72 -12.53 9.96
C PRO A 364 -2.64 -14.07 9.99
N ALA A 365 -3.63 -14.72 9.40
CA ALA A 365 -3.59 -16.14 9.11
C ALA A 365 -2.44 -16.44 8.14
N ASN A 366 -1.75 -17.57 8.32
CA ASN A 366 -0.79 -18.06 7.33
C ASN A 366 -1.44 -18.08 5.95
N VAL A 367 -0.84 -17.37 4.99
CA VAL A 367 -1.24 -17.44 3.59
C VAL A 367 -0.40 -18.50 2.89
N PRO A 368 -0.90 -19.14 1.83
CA PRO A 368 -0.12 -20.11 1.07
C PRO A 368 1.27 -19.55 0.70
N GLY A 369 2.32 -20.30 1.02
CA GLY A 369 3.70 -19.94 0.68
C GLY A 369 4.38 -18.94 1.62
N ILE A 370 3.69 -18.35 2.61
CA ILE A 370 4.30 -17.39 3.55
C ILE A 370 3.98 -17.77 4.99
N ALA A 371 5.02 -18.16 5.72
CA ALA A 371 4.94 -18.37 7.15
C ALA A 371 4.70 -17.06 7.90
N TYR A 372 3.93 -17.10 9.00
CA TYR A 372 3.89 -16.00 9.93
C TYR A 372 5.22 -15.89 10.70
N ALA A 373 5.77 -14.68 10.81
CA ALA A 373 6.90 -14.37 11.68
C ALA A 373 6.62 -13.14 12.55
N ARG A 374 6.96 -13.25 13.84
CA ARG A 374 6.93 -12.09 14.75
C ARG A 374 7.96 -11.06 14.32
N PHE A 375 7.65 -9.79 14.53
CA PHE A 375 8.58 -8.71 14.26
C PHE A 375 9.83 -8.84 15.15
N ARG A 376 11.02 -8.68 14.56
CA ARG A 376 12.30 -8.65 15.28
C ARG A 376 13.18 -7.55 14.69
N PRO A 377 13.74 -6.65 15.51
CA PRO A 377 14.65 -5.61 15.02
C PRO A 377 15.83 -6.16 14.19
N GLY A 378 16.37 -7.34 14.56
CA GLY A 378 17.44 -8.00 13.80
C GLY A 378 17.03 -8.38 12.37
N ASP A 379 15.77 -8.73 12.12
CA ASP A 379 15.29 -9.02 10.77
C ASP A 379 15.34 -7.78 9.87
N VAL A 380 15.17 -6.59 10.45
CA VAL A 380 15.24 -5.31 9.73
C VAL A 380 16.67 -5.00 9.30
N ALA A 381 17.63 -5.14 10.22
CA ALA A 381 19.04 -4.94 9.92
C ALA A 381 19.51 -5.89 8.80
N GLU A 382 19.09 -7.15 8.84
CA GLU A 382 19.39 -8.10 7.77
C GLU A 382 18.72 -7.75 6.44
N ALA A 383 17.48 -7.24 6.46
CA ALA A 383 16.81 -6.78 5.25
C ALA A 383 17.54 -5.59 4.61
N LEU A 384 18.00 -4.65 5.43
CA LEU A 384 18.80 -3.49 5.00
C LEU A 384 20.23 -3.86 4.61
N ALA A 385 20.71 -5.05 4.95
CA ALA A 385 21.99 -5.59 4.49
C ALA A 385 21.89 -6.28 3.12
N LEU A 386 20.67 -6.49 2.58
CA LEU A 386 20.51 -6.98 1.21
C LEU A 386 21.06 -5.96 0.20
N PRO A 387 21.57 -6.42 -0.96
CA PRO A 387 22.15 -5.54 -1.97
C PRO A 387 21.23 -4.37 -2.33
N LEU A 388 21.84 -3.21 -2.61
CA LEU A 388 21.11 -2.06 -3.11
C LEU A 388 20.61 -2.35 -4.53
N HIS A 389 19.63 -1.57 -4.98
CA HIS A 389 19.01 -1.76 -6.27
C HIS A 389 20.03 -1.87 -7.41
N ASP A 390 21.00 -0.94 -7.48
CA ASP A 390 22.03 -0.95 -8.53
C ASP A 390 22.85 -2.26 -8.55
N ASP A 391 23.10 -2.86 -7.38
CA ASP A 391 23.90 -4.09 -7.27
C ASP A 391 23.05 -5.33 -7.58
N ALA A 392 21.81 -5.38 -7.09
CA ALA A 392 20.86 -6.44 -7.42
C ALA A 392 20.52 -6.47 -8.92
N SER A 393 20.34 -5.31 -9.53
CA SER A 393 20.10 -5.16 -10.97
C SER A 393 21.32 -5.60 -11.79
N ARG A 394 22.55 -5.43 -11.30
CA ARG A 394 23.78 -5.96 -11.95
C ARG A 394 23.94 -7.46 -11.81
N GLU A 395 23.66 -8.00 -10.62
CA GLU A 395 23.69 -9.46 -10.39
C GLU A 395 22.75 -10.20 -11.34
N TYR A 396 21.63 -9.57 -11.71
CA TYR A 396 20.59 -10.17 -12.55
C TYR A 396 20.67 -9.76 -14.05
N GLY A 397 21.03 -8.52 -14.34
CA GLY A 397 21.12 -7.96 -15.68
C GLY A 397 22.48 -8.22 -16.33
N GLY A 398 22.67 -9.44 -16.86
CA GLY A 398 23.87 -9.79 -17.63
C GLY A 398 24.26 -8.71 -18.65
N GLU A 399 25.53 -8.29 -18.61
CA GLU A 399 26.30 -7.37 -19.49
C GLU A 399 25.70 -5.99 -19.86
N GLY A 400 24.43 -5.69 -19.59
CA GLY A 400 23.79 -4.41 -19.92
C GLY A 400 23.79 -3.36 -18.78
N ALA A 401 23.98 -3.80 -17.54
CA ALA A 401 24.06 -2.93 -16.36
C ALA A 401 25.50 -2.39 -16.14
N GLY A 402 26.10 -1.84 -17.19
CA GLY A 402 27.47 -1.32 -17.18
C GLY A 402 27.49 0.19 -17.35
N ARG A 403 28.41 0.87 -16.64
CA ARG A 403 28.77 2.28 -16.93
C ARG A 403 28.90 2.44 -18.45
N ARG A 404 28.22 3.41 -19.07
CA ARG A 404 28.72 3.92 -20.36
C ARG A 404 30.14 4.38 -20.08
N ALA A 405 31.12 3.78 -20.77
CA ALA A 405 32.47 4.31 -20.83
C ALA A 405 32.34 5.74 -21.39
N GLY A 406 32.42 6.76 -20.54
CA GLY A 406 32.25 8.16 -20.93
C GLY A 406 31.30 9.02 -20.09
N GLY A 407 31.24 8.85 -18.77
CA GLY A 407 30.65 9.86 -17.86
C GLY A 407 29.15 10.12 -18.00
N GLY A 408 28.40 9.30 -18.74
CA GLY A 408 26.94 9.45 -18.89
C GLY A 408 26.16 9.05 -17.64
N PRO A 409 24.87 9.43 -17.55
CA PRO A 409 24.00 9.08 -16.44
C PRO A 409 23.94 7.57 -16.25
N ARG A 410 23.90 7.12 -14.98
CA ARG A 410 23.73 5.71 -14.64
C ARG A 410 22.35 5.25 -15.14
N LEU A 411 22.28 4.08 -15.75
CA LEU A 411 21.05 3.48 -16.27
C LEU A 411 20.65 2.29 -15.39
N ARG A 412 19.36 2.19 -15.06
CA ARG A 412 18.75 1.01 -14.41
C ARG A 412 17.90 0.24 -15.41
N VAL A 413 18.01 -1.09 -15.39
CA VAL A 413 17.10 -1.96 -16.13
C VAL A 413 15.87 -2.19 -15.27
N VAL A 414 14.69 -1.77 -15.74
CA VAL A 414 13.42 -1.97 -15.05
C VAL A 414 12.37 -2.58 -15.97
N ASP A 415 11.41 -3.28 -15.39
CA ASP A 415 10.22 -3.76 -16.12
C ASP A 415 9.25 -2.59 -16.31
N CYS A 416 9.05 -2.19 -17.57
CA CYS A 416 8.13 -1.13 -17.98
C CYS A 416 6.93 -1.75 -18.68
N CYS A 417 5.73 -1.43 -18.17
CA CYS A 417 4.49 -1.89 -18.75
C CYS A 417 3.60 -0.70 -19.02
N ASP A 418 3.47 -0.34 -20.28
CA ASP A 418 2.85 0.94 -20.64
C ASP A 418 1.34 0.86 -20.63
N LEU A 419 0.72 1.87 -20.02
CA LEU A 419 -0.70 2.08 -20.10
C LEU A 419 -1.04 2.61 -21.49
N LYS A 420 -1.90 1.90 -22.23
CA LYS A 420 -2.39 2.38 -23.53
C LYS A 420 -3.14 3.69 -23.33
N LYS A 421 -3.00 4.62 -24.28
CA LYS A 421 -3.67 5.93 -24.24
C LYS A 421 -5.18 5.76 -24.01
N GLY A 422 -5.70 6.41 -22.98
CA GLY A 422 -7.11 6.35 -22.59
C GLY A 422 -7.54 5.05 -21.88
N ALA A 423 -6.64 4.10 -21.62
CA ALA A 423 -6.94 2.94 -20.80
C ALA A 423 -6.89 3.26 -19.31
N ASP A 424 -7.62 2.49 -18.51
CA ASP A 424 -7.61 2.62 -17.06
C ASP A 424 -6.65 1.64 -16.38
N MET A 425 -6.36 0.52 -17.03
CA MET A 425 -5.52 -0.56 -16.50
C MET A 425 -4.57 -1.07 -17.57
N VAL A 426 -3.44 -1.60 -17.14
CA VAL A 426 -2.48 -2.29 -18.01
C VAL A 426 -2.99 -3.68 -18.35
N GLU A 427 -3.06 -3.98 -19.65
CA GLU A 427 -3.42 -5.31 -20.16
C GLU A 427 -2.19 -6.21 -20.22
N PHE A 428 -1.82 -6.81 -19.10
CA PHE A 428 -0.61 -7.63 -18.95
C PHE A 428 -0.49 -8.84 -19.88
N ARG A 429 -1.58 -9.22 -20.56
CA ARG A 429 -1.63 -10.38 -21.46
C ARG A 429 -1.27 -10.03 -22.90
N ASP A 430 -1.31 -8.75 -23.24
CA ASP A 430 -1.00 -8.29 -24.57
C ASP A 430 0.51 -8.42 -24.81
N ALA A 431 0.86 -9.10 -25.90
CA ALA A 431 2.25 -9.28 -26.28
C ALA A 431 2.93 -7.91 -26.48
N GLY A 432 4.09 -7.72 -25.84
CA GLY A 432 4.87 -6.49 -25.95
C GLY A 432 4.41 -5.34 -25.04
N VAL A 433 3.33 -5.47 -24.26
CA VAL A 433 2.91 -4.43 -23.30
C VAL A 433 3.97 -4.20 -22.23
N CYS A 434 4.58 -5.28 -21.74
CA CYS A 434 5.69 -5.21 -20.81
C CYS A 434 7.02 -5.46 -21.54
N HIS A 435 7.99 -4.61 -21.31
CA HIS A 435 9.34 -4.71 -21.86
C HIS A 435 10.37 -4.22 -20.83
N ARG A 436 11.63 -4.64 -21.00
CA ARG A 436 12.74 -4.12 -20.18
C ARG A 436 13.22 -2.81 -20.77
N SER A 437 13.28 -1.77 -19.96
CA SER A 437 13.78 -0.45 -20.37
C SER A 437 14.96 -0.02 -19.52
N ASN A 438 15.85 0.77 -20.12
CA ASN A 438 16.95 1.44 -19.43
C ASN A 438 16.48 2.84 -19.03
N VAL A 439 16.29 3.08 -17.73
CA VAL A 439 15.83 4.36 -17.21
C VAL A 439 17.00 5.14 -16.62
N SER A 440 17.11 6.43 -16.95
CA SER A 440 18.11 7.35 -16.39
C SER A 440 17.85 7.56 -14.89
N ILE A 441 18.91 7.46 -14.10
CA ILE A 441 18.89 7.74 -12.65
C ILE A 441 19.10 9.23 -12.37
N LEU A 442 19.41 10.04 -13.39
CA LEU A 442 19.72 11.48 -13.25
C LEU A 442 18.95 12.29 -14.28
#